data_AF-A0A2V7YPV4-F1
#
_entry.id   AF-A0A2V7YPV4-F1
#
_cell.length_a   1.000
_cell.length_b   1.000
_cell.length_c   1.000
_cell.angle_alpha   90.00
_cell.angle_beta   90.00
_cell.angle_gamma   90.00
#
_symmetry.space_group_name_H-M   'P 1'
#
loop_
_entity.id
_entity.type
_entity.pdbx_description
1 polymer ?
#
loop_
_entity_poly.entity_id
_entity_poly.type
_entity_poly.pdbx_seq_one_letter_code
_entity_poly.pdbx_strand_id
1 'polypeptide(L)'
;MPRSRALHPTLFLLLAALGPGPLLASQAPPEPPPEPLHITRAAGPIEVDGRLGDPGWSGATRVETFYETNPGDNIEPKVKTVAWLTYDDRFFY
;
A
#
# COMPACT_ATOMS: atom_id res chain seq x y z
N MET A 1 -36.74 46.86 -49.48
CA MET A 1 -35.69 46.29 -50.38
C MET A 1 -34.94 47.44 -51.05
N PRO A 2 -33.75 47.24 -51.64
CA PRO A 2 -32.84 46.08 -51.60
C PRO A 2 -31.60 46.41 -50.70
N ARG A 3 -30.42 45.77 -50.68
CA ARG A 3 -29.79 44.62 -51.39
C ARG A 3 -29.11 43.68 -50.35
N SER A 4 -28.81 42.45 -50.76
CA SER A 4 -27.92 41.49 -50.08
C SER A 4 -26.46 41.61 -50.56
N ARG A 5 -25.50 41.04 -49.81
CA ARG A 5 -24.21 40.50 -50.33
C ARG A 5 -23.60 39.49 -49.35
N ALA A 6 -22.75 38.61 -49.87
CA ALA A 6 -22.57 37.24 -49.35
C ALA A 6 -21.40 37.02 -48.38
N LEU A 7 -21.48 35.86 -47.73
CA LEU A 7 -20.43 35.04 -47.11
C LEU A 7 -18.98 35.45 -47.37
N HIS A 8 -18.19 35.53 -46.30
CA HIS A 8 -16.78 35.13 -46.32
C HIS A 8 -16.62 33.97 -45.33
N PRO A 9 -16.57 32.70 -45.78
CA PRO A 9 -16.39 31.53 -44.91
C PRO A 9 -14.92 31.34 -44.50
N THR A 10 -14.10 32.37 -44.65
CA THR A 10 -12.64 32.29 -44.57
C THR A 10 -12.18 32.34 -43.13
N LEU A 11 -11.98 31.13 -42.60
CA LEU A 11 -10.93 30.86 -41.63
C LEU A 11 -11.20 31.30 -40.18
N PHE A 12 -12.35 30.83 -39.68
CA PHE A 12 -12.60 30.46 -38.28
C PHE A 12 -11.66 29.32 -37.77
N LEU A 13 -10.41 29.28 -38.27
CA LEU A 13 -9.59 28.07 -38.41
C LEU A 13 -8.11 28.37 -38.05
N LEU A 14 -7.91 29.11 -36.96
CA LEU A 14 -6.60 29.25 -36.30
C LEU A 14 -6.64 29.07 -34.77
N LEU A 15 -7.82 28.77 -34.20
CA LEU A 15 -8.01 28.62 -32.74
C LEU A 15 -8.57 27.23 -32.34
N ALA A 16 -8.38 26.23 -33.20
CA ALA A 16 -8.96 24.88 -33.05
C ALA A 16 -7.91 23.75 -32.93
N ALA A 17 -6.66 24.08 -32.61
CA ALA A 17 -5.54 23.14 -32.56
C ALA A 17 -4.98 22.86 -31.15
N LEU A 18 -5.66 23.33 -30.10
CA LEU A 18 -5.31 23.05 -28.70
C LEU A 18 -6.45 22.36 -27.95
N GLY A 19 -6.96 21.27 -28.54
CA GLY A 19 -7.85 20.36 -27.82
C GLY A 19 -7.10 19.66 -26.69
N PRO A 20 -7.76 19.34 -25.56
CA PRO A 20 -7.13 18.58 -24.49
C PRO A 20 -6.81 17.17 -25.00
N GLY A 21 -5.53 16.92 -25.29
CA GLY A 21 -5.04 15.57 -25.56
C GLY A 21 -5.29 14.68 -24.34
N PRO A 22 -5.61 13.39 -24.53
CA PRO A 22 -5.83 12.49 -23.40
C PRO A 22 -4.54 12.39 -22.58
N LEU A 23 -4.62 12.82 -21.32
CA LEU A 23 -3.61 12.48 -20.32
C LEU A 23 -3.65 10.98 -20.10
N LEU A 24 -2.80 10.25 -20.82
CA LEU A 24 -2.50 8.86 -20.51
C LEU A 24 -1.82 8.85 -19.14
N ALA A 25 -2.61 8.56 -18.10
CA ALA A 25 -2.08 8.34 -16.77
C ALA A 25 -1.13 7.13 -16.84
N SER A 26 0.17 7.39 -16.64
CA SER A 26 1.15 6.32 -16.47
C SER A 26 0.82 5.59 -15.17
N GLN A 27 0.16 4.43 -15.28
CA GLN A 27 0.06 3.53 -14.13
C GLN A 27 1.47 3.11 -13.75
N ALA A 28 1.81 3.26 -12.48
CA ALA A 28 3.01 2.66 -11.94
C ALA A 28 2.93 1.13 -12.14
N PRO A 29 4.05 0.44 -12.41
CA PRO A 29 4.08 -1.02 -12.37
C PRO A 29 3.49 -1.51 -11.04
N PRO A 30 2.72 -2.62 -11.02
CA PRO A 30 2.23 -3.19 -9.77
C PRO A 30 3.43 -3.55 -8.89
N GLU A 31 3.37 -3.21 -7.62
CA GLU A 31 4.39 -3.61 -6.65
C GLU A 31 4.46 -5.15 -6.59
N PRO A 32 5.66 -5.73 -6.37
CA PRO A 32 5.79 -7.16 -6.16
C PRO A 32 4.99 -7.58 -4.92
N PRO A 33 4.43 -8.81 -4.89
CA PRO A 33 3.73 -9.29 -3.72
C PRO A 33 4.66 -9.32 -2.49
N PRO A 34 4.14 -9.04 -1.28
CA PRO A 34 4.95 -9.06 -0.07
C PRO A 34 5.54 -10.46 0.18
N GLU A 35 6.77 -10.49 0.69
CA GLU A 35 7.44 -11.74 1.01
C GLU A 35 6.71 -12.45 2.19
N PRO A 36 6.43 -13.77 2.10
CA PRO A 36 5.73 -14.48 3.16
C PRO A 36 6.50 -14.46 4.48
N LEU A 37 5.79 -14.26 5.60
CA LEU A 37 6.41 -14.37 6.91
C LEU A 37 6.70 -15.83 7.26
N HIS A 38 7.98 -16.18 7.40
CA HIS A 38 8.42 -17.49 7.84
C HIS A 38 8.40 -17.57 9.37
N ILE A 39 7.46 -18.32 9.93
CA ILE A 39 7.25 -18.49 11.37
C ILE A 39 7.86 -19.82 11.82
N THR A 40 8.63 -19.79 12.91
CA THR A 40 9.29 -20.97 13.50
C THR A 40 8.41 -21.64 14.56
N ARG A 41 8.53 -22.96 14.72
CA ARG A 41 7.90 -23.69 15.83
C ARG A 41 8.61 -23.37 17.15
N ALA A 42 7.85 -23.27 18.24
CA ALA A 42 8.35 -22.90 19.55
C ALA A 42 9.40 -23.90 20.06
N ALA A 43 10.50 -23.38 20.62
CA ALA A 43 11.62 -24.17 21.13
C ALA A 43 11.34 -24.87 22.48
N GLY A 44 10.19 -24.58 23.09
CA GLY A 44 9.77 -25.07 24.40
C GLY A 44 8.35 -24.60 24.73
N PRO A 45 7.85 -24.85 25.95
CA PRO A 45 6.55 -24.36 26.40
C PRO A 45 6.51 -22.82 26.49
N ILE A 46 5.29 -22.28 26.42
CA ILE A 46 4.93 -20.88 26.66
C ILE A 46 3.73 -20.86 27.61
N GLU A 47 3.81 -20.10 28.70
CA GLU A 47 2.67 -19.73 29.54
C GLU A 47 2.21 -18.32 29.17
N VAL A 48 0.90 -18.14 28.94
CA VAL A 48 0.35 -16.83 28.55
C VAL A 48 0.06 -15.99 29.79
N ASP A 49 1.12 -15.66 30.55
CA ASP A 49 1.05 -14.88 31.80
C ASP A 49 1.49 -13.40 31.63
N GLY A 50 1.96 -13.03 30.43
CA GLY A 50 2.50 -11.71 30.10
C GLY A 50 4.02 -11.58 30.23
N ARG A 51 4.74 -12.66 30.56
CA ARG A 51 6.22 -12.71 30.53
C ARG A 51 6.73 -13.28 29.21
N LEU A 52 7.86 -12.76 28.76
CA LEU A 52 8.59 -13.24 27.58
C LEU A 52 9.86 -14.04 27.95
N GLY A 53 9.92 -14.56 29.17
CA GLY A 53 11.08 -15.29 29.70
C GLY A 53 11.11 -16.78 29.34
N ASP A 54 10.01 -17.30 28.81
CA ASP A 54 9.82 -18.73 28.57
C ASP A 54 10.68 -19.27 27.42
N PRO A 55 11.12 -20.54 27.49
CA PRO A 55 11.96 -21.14 26.45
C PRO A 55 11.29 -21.17 25.07
N GLY A 56 9.96 -21.23 24.99
CA GLY A 56 9.25 -21.19 23.70
C GLY A 56 9.41 -19.90 22.91
N TRP A 57 9.68 -18.78 23.58
CA TRP A 57 9.99 -17.50 22.92
C TRP A 57 11.40 -17.43 22.32
N SER A 58 12.29 -18.34 22.69
CA SER A 58 13.66 -18.39 22.17
C SER A 58 13.67 -18.76 20.68
N GLY A 59 14.01 -17.80 19.83
CA GLY A 59 14.02 -17.99 18.37
C GLY A 59 12.65 -17.87 17.70
N ALA A 60 11.64 -17.33 18.39
CA ALA A 60 10.38 -16.91 17.78
C ALA A 60 10.62 -15.85 16.70
N THR A 61 9.82 -15.86 15.63
CA THR A 61 9.96 -14.93 14.51
C THR A 61 9.56 -13.52 14.96
N ARG A 62 10.48 -12.56 14.82
CA ARG A 62 10.24 -11.14 15.15
C ARG A 62 9.70 -10.39 13.94
N VAL A 63 8.54 -9.76 14.12
CA VAL A 63 7.98 -8.78 13.19
C VAL A 63 8.25 -7.39 13.76
N GLU A 64 8.95 -6.55 12.99
CA GLU A 64 9.28 -5.16 13.36
C GLU A 64 8.77 -4.13 12.36
N THR A 65 8.39 -4.56 11.15
CA THR A 65 7.79 -3.70 10.12
C THR A 65 6.29 -3.62 10.36
N PHE A 66 5.83 -2.47 10.81
CA PHE A 66 4.41 -2.14 11.01
C PHE A 66 4.05 -0.87 10.23
N TYR A 67 2.77 -0.70 9.93
CA TYR A 67 2.24 0.46 9.22
C TYR A 67 1.02 1.04 9.96
N GLU A 68 0.97 2.36 10.12
CA GLU A 68 -0.21 3.10 10.60
C GLU A 68 -1.18 3.29 9.43
N THR A 69 -2.32 2.62 9.48
CA THR A 69 -3.39 2.68 8.46
C THR A 69 -4.58 3.57 8.86
N ASN A 70 -4.53 4.13 10.07
CA ASN A 70 -5.46 5.15 10.57
C ASN A 70 -4.82 5.82 11.82
N PRO A 71 -4.71 7.15 11.92
CA PRO A 71 -5.12 8.17 10.94
C PRO A 71 -4.15 8.38 9.77
N GLY A 72 -2.96 7.76 9.80
CA GLY A 72 -2.06 7.69 8.64
C GLY A 72 -2.60 6.82 7.49
N ASP A 73 -1.90 6.84 6.36
CA ASP A 73 -2.18 6.00 5.18
C ASP A 73 -0.92 5.18 4.85
N ASN A 74 -0.83 3.97 5.43
CA ASN A 74 0.26 3.02 5.25
C ASN A 74 1.67 3.61 5.55
N ILE A 75 1.75 4.53 6.51
CA ILE A 75 3.00 5.19 6.93
C ILE A 75 3.68 4.46 8.09
N GLU A 76 4.94 4.79 8.39
CA GLU A 76 5.62 4.30 9.60
C GLU A 76 4.89 4.76 10.87
N PRO A 77 4.57 3.86 11.82
CA PRO A 77 3.85 4.21 13.04
C PRO A 77 4.70 5.04 14.01
N LYS A 78 4.06 6.00 14.68
CA LYS A 78 4.70 6.92 15.64
C LYS A 78 5.30 6.22 16.88
N VAL A 79 4.92 4.97 17.13
CA VAL A 79 5.40 4.16 18.25
C VAL A 79 5.94 2.85 17.67
N LYS A 80 7.20 2.52 17.98
CA LYS A 80 7.80 1.25 17.55
C LYS A 80 7.07 0.08 18.20
N THR A 81 6.61 -0.84 17.37
CA THR A 81 6.00 -2.12 17.78
C THR A 81 6.92 -3.27 17.37
N VAL A 82 7.00 -4.31 18.20
CA VAL A 82 7.69 -5.56 17.90
C VAL A 82 6.77 -6.70 18.33
N ALA A 83 6.35 -7.55 17.40
CA ALA A 83 5.62 -8.78 17.70
C ALA A 83 6.55 -9.99 17.59
N TRP A 84 6.35 -10.98 18.44
CA TRP A 84 7.07 -12.25 18.43
C TRP A 84 6.04 -13.31 18.09
N LEU A 85 6.26 -14.07 17.02
CA LEU A 85 5.31 -15.06 16.51
C LEU A 85 5.94 -16.45 16.50
N THR A 86 5.19 -17.43 16.99
CA THR A 86 5.59 -18.84 16.97
C THR A 86 4.36 -19.76 17.06
N TYR A 87 4.56 -21.07 17.05
CA TYR A 87 3.48 -22.04 17.18
C TYR A 87 3.95 -23.36 17.80
N ASP A 88 3.02 -24.10 18.37
CA ASP A 88 3.20 -25.51 18.72
C ASP A 88 2.11 -26.37 18.04
N ASP A 89 1.91 -27.61 18.50
CA ASP A 89 0.93 -28.52 17.88
C ASP A 89 -0.53 -28.19 18.25
N ARG A 90 -0.76 -27.17 19.10
CA ARG A 90 -2.05 -26.80 19.67
C ARG A 90 -2.43 -25.34 19.41
N PHE A 91 -1.44 -24.45 19.41
CA PHE A 91 -1.66 -23.01 19.40
C PHE A 91 -0.69 -22.27 18.47
N PHE A 92 -1.16 -21.12 18.00
CA PHE A 92 -0.36 -20.07 17.41
C PHE A 92 -0.24 -18.95 18.44
N TYR A 93 0.97 -18.41 18.62
CA TYR A 93 1.33 -17.41 19.62
C TYR A 93 1.89 -16.17 18.93
#